data_AF-A0A7J6TM18-F1
#
_entry.id   AF-A0A7J6TM18-F1
#
_cell.length_a   1.000
_cell.length_b   1.000
_cell.length_c   1.000
_cell.angle_alpha   90.00
_cell.angle_beta   90.00
_cell.angle_gamma   90.00
#
_symmetry.space_group_name_H-M   'P 1'
#
loop_
_entity.id
_entity.type
_entity.pdbx_description
1 polymer ?
#
loop_
_entity_poly.entity_id
_entity_poly.type
_entity_poly.pdbx_seq_one_letter_code
_entity_poly.pdbx_strand_id
1 'polypeptide(L)'
;VMLKMSSTQLASIFRTAEKIGWREQFQAAVVEVAVRYPSYVDLISSLSRVPPARDTLTIVLDSLPEKIQKVSGEDFVRLLTALESSGHARSQIPSLLRTAEALQPGQLTVESIISALDVAAKLGGSLPLPHLLEWVYSESAQLAVLPLSQRIVIMRAVGALDPSKGLMAVDDLTSDPSDEPVLISALCVGMGYVARPPPELMEVARRAAEVAPQLSGVGLAMMAKVFAKHRVVIPGLLAALLEAAPVAEGYDDPARCLMVVYLQRLDCLQQNKVVESLLKGVKDFHSVGLEELVLVVCAVDDSFGDLEVVHSARLAMENTLLEVCGSIRGGDCCTLATRYGVKRLDGQFIGKVLTQLARLIEPYSGG
;
A
#
# COMPACT_ATOMS: atom_id res chain seq x y z
N VAL A 1 -28.72 27.22 -3.25
CA VAL A 1 -27.42 27.88 -3.53
C VAL A 1 -26.32 26.85 -3.78
N MET A 2 -26.07 25.92 -2.85
CA MET A 2 -25.01 24.90 -2.96
C MET A 2 -25.09 24.02 -4.23
N LEU A 3 -26.29 23.64 -4.70
CA LEU A 3 -26.45 22.85 -5.93
C LEU A 3 -26.02 23.58 -7.23
N LYS A 4 -25.78 24.89 -7.17
CA LYS A 4 -25.26 25.69 -8.30
C LYS A 4 -23.74 25.89 -8.23
N MET A 5 -23.09 25.42 -7.17
CA MET A 5 -21.65 25.55 -6.96
C MET A 5 -20.88 24.39 -7.63
N SER A 6 -19.63 24.62 -8.00
CA SER A 6 -18.75 23.55 -8.48
C SER A 6 -18.39 22.56 -7.37
N SER A 7 -17.98 21.35 -7.75
CA SER A 7 -17.54 20.31 -6.80
C SER A 7 -16.37 20.78 -5.94
N THR A 8 -15.46 21.57 -6.52
CA THR A 8 -14.32 22.19 -5.83
C THR A 8 -14.76 23.26 -4.82
N GLN A 9 -15.75 24.09 -5.17
CA GLN A 9 -16.31 25.07 -4.25
C GLN A 9 -17.01 24.39 -3.07
N LEU A 10 -17.79 23.33 -3.34
CA LEU A 10 -18.44 22.55 -2.31
C LEU A 10 -17.44 21.84 -1.40
N ALA A 11 -16.41 21.21 -1.95
CA ALA A 11 -15.35 20.58 -1.16
C ALA A 11 -14.62 21.60 -0.24
N SER A 12 -14.38 22.81 -0.73
CA SER A 12 -13.79 23.90 0.07
C SER A 12 -14.70 24.35 1.22
N ILE A 13 -16.01 24.46 0.96
CA ILE A 13 -17.01 24.80 1.98
C ILE A 13 -17.10 23.69 3.03
N PHE A 14 -17.18 22.42 2.62
CA PHE A 14 -17.21 21.28 3.53
C PHE A 14 -15.97 21.23 4.42
N ARG A 15 -14.78 21.46 3.85
CA ARG A 15 -13.54 21.58 4.61
C ARG A 15 -13.59 22.70 5.65
N THR A 16 -14.13 23.85 5.26
CA THR A 16 -14.20 25.02 6.14
C THR A 16 -15.17 24.76 7.29
N ALA A 17 -16.34 24.18 7.00
CA ALA A 17 -17.33 23.78 7.99
C ALA A 17 -16.78 22.77 9.01
N GLU A 18 -15.98 21.81 8.55
CA GLU A 18 -15.35 20.84 9.44
C GLU A 18 -14.26 21.47 10.32
N LYS A 19 -13.44 22.37 9.78
CA LYS A 19 -12.42 23.10 10.55
C LYS A 19 -13.01 23.94 11.68
N ILE A 20 -14.20 24.49 11.50
CA ILE A 20 -14.88 25.33 12.49
C ILE A 20 -15.85 24.54 13.40
N GLY A 21 -15.87 23.20 13.31
CA GLY A 21 -16.64 22.34 14.19
C GLY A 21 -18.15 22.30 13.92
N TRP A 22 -18.62 22.77 12.76
CA TRP A 22 -20.05 22.83 12.41
C TRP A 22 -20.64 21.49 11.95
N ARG A 23 -20.08 20.37 12.42
CA ARG A 23 -20.32 19.02 11.88
C ARG A 23 -21.80 18.62 11.85
N GLU A 24 -22.51 18.74 12.97
CA GLU A 24 -23.89 18.26 13.10
C GLU A 24 -24.88 19.08 12.26
N GLN A 25 -24.68 20.41 12.21
CA GLN A 25 -25.56 21.31 11.46
C GLN A 25 -25.32 21.19 9.95
N PHE A 26 -24.08 20.87 9.55
CA PHE A 26 -23.72 20.73 8.14
C PHE A 26 -23.98 19.34 7.59
N GLN A 27 -24.06 18.30 8.43
CA GLN A 27 -24.29 16.91 8.01
C GLN A 27 -25.59 16.75 7.20
N ALA A 28 -26.71 17.34 7.63
CA ALA A 28 -27.96 17.28 6.87
C ALA A 28 -27.84 17.96 5.49
N ALA A 29 -27.13 19.10 5.42
CA ALA A 29 -26.88 19.82 4.17
C ALA A 29 -25.91 19.06 3.25
N VAL A 30 -24.90 18.39 3.80
CA VAL A 30 -23.97 17.51 3.08
C VAL A 30 -24.74 16.37 2.43
N VAL A 31 -25.60 15.68 3.19
CA VAL A 31 -26.45 14.59 2.68
C VAL A 31 -27.37 15.11 1.57
N GLU A 32 -28.06 16.22 1.80
CA GLU A 32 -28.98 16.79 0.80
C GLU A 32 -28.25 17.21 -0.48
N VAL A 33 -27.07 17.82 -0.35
CA VAL A 33 -26.22 18.18 -1.49
C VAL A 33 -25.74 16.92 -2.19
N ALA A 34 -25.19 15.93 -1.50
CA ALA A 34 -24.70 14.69 -2.10
C ALA A 34 -25.79 13.92 -2.85
N VAL A 35 -26.98 13.80 -2.26
CA VAL A 35 -28.13 13.14 -2.87
C VAL A 35 -28.64 13.91 -4.08
N ARG A 36 -28.54 15.24 -4.14
CA ARG A 36 -29.07 16.05 -5.24
C ARG A 36 -28.01 16.54 -6.23
N TYR A 37 -26.73 16.35 -5.95
CA TYR A 37 -25.66 16.86 -6.80
C TYR A 37 -25.67 16.12 -8.15
N PRO A 38 -25.62 16.85 -9.29
CA PRO A 38 -25.66 16.24 -10.61
C PRO A 38 -24.45 15.34 -10.89
N SER A 39 -23.24 15.75 -10.47
CA SER A 39 -22.00 15.01 -10.65
C SER A 39 -21.39 14.58 -9.32
N TYR A 40 -22.04 13.62 -8.66
CA TYR A 40 -21.61 13.15 -7.34
C TYR A 40 -20.20 12.51 -7.36
N VAL A 41 -19.76 11.97 -8.50
CA VAL A 41 -18.38 11.45 -8.74
C VAL A 41 -17.34 12.55 -8.60
N ASP A 42 -17.59 13.71 -9.21
CA ASP A 42 -16.69 14.87 -9.12
C ASP A 42 -16.67 15.44 -7.70
N LEU A 43 -17.80 15.38 -7.00
CA LEU A 43 -17.89 15.78 -5.61
C LEU A 43 -17.04 14.88 -4.70
N ILE A 44 -17.19 13.55 -4.82
CA ILE A 44 -16.39 12.57 -4.06
C ILE A 44 -14.90 12.73 -4.39
N SER A 45 -14.55 12.84 -5.67
CA SER A 45 -13.17 13.05 -6.12
C SER A 45 -12.56 14.34 -5.59
N SER A 46 -13.38 15.38 -5.40
CA SER A 46 -12.93 16.65 -4.81
C SER A 46 -12.80 16.56 -3.30
N LEU A 47 -13.69 15.82 -2.64
CA LEU A 47 -13.65 15.59 -1.19
C LEU A 47 -12.48 14.70 -0.77
N SER A 48 -12.15 13.66 -1.55
CA SER A 48 -11.03 12.75 -1.23
C SER A 48 -9.67 13.44 -1.25
N ARG A 49 -9.53 14.50 -2.05
CA ARG A 49 -8.29 15.31 -2.14
C ARG A 49 -8.11 16.29 -0.98
N VAL A 50 -9.07 16.35 -0.05
CA VAL A 50 -9.11 17.37 1.00
C VAL A 50 -9.16 16.73 2.40
N PRO A 51 -8.01 16.59 3.08
CA PRO A 51 -7.97 16.29 4.50
C PRO A 51 -8.55 17.50 5.30
N PRO A 52 -9.46 17.30 6.28
CA PRO A 52 -9.80 16.06 6.98
C PRO A 52 -11.25 15.59 6.74
N ALA A 53 -11.76 15.57 5.49
CA ALA A 53 -13.17 15.27 5.17
C ALA A 53 -13.65 13.82 5.42
N ARG A 54 -13.10 13.13 6.43
CA ARG A 54 -13.34 11.73 6.80
C ARG A 54 -14.80 11.40 7.05
N ASP A 55 -15.40 12.16 7.97
CA ASP A 55 -16.78 11.94 8.41
C ASP A 55 -17.74 12.36 7.28
N THR A 56 -17.44 13.49 6.62
CA THR A 56 -18.19 13.99 5.46
C THR A 56 -18.23 12.98 4.32
N LEU A 57 -17.08 12.40 3.94
CA LEU A 57 -17.00 11.40 2.87
C LEU A 57 -17.80 10.14 3.22
N THR A 58 -17.73 9.70 4.48
CA THR A 58 -18.52 8.57 5.00
C THR A 58 -20.02 8.82 4.84
N ILE A 59 -20.49 9.99 5.30
CA ILE A 59 -21.89 10.40 5.19
C ILE A 59 -22.36 10.45 3.72
N VAL A 60 -21.52 10.96 2.83
CA VAL A 60 -21.80 11.01 1.39
C VAL A 60 -21.97 9.60 0.82
N LEU A 61 -21.05 8.68 1.14
CA LEU A 61 -21.08 7.29 0.63
C LEU A 61 -22.28 6.51 1.13
N ASP A 62 -22.62 6.63 2.41
CA ASP A 62 -23.78 5.93 3.02
C ASP A 62 -25.12 6.40 2.41
N SER A 63 -25.15 7.62 1.88
CA SER A 63 -26.35 8.24 1.29
C SER A 63 -26.53 7.97 -0.21
N LEU A 64 -25.57 7.32 -0.85
CA LEU A 64 -25.55 7.08 -2.30
C LEU A 64 -26.10 5.73 -2.85
N PRO A 65 -26.53 4.70 -2.05
CA PRO A 65 -26.89 3.38 -2.57
C PRO A 65 -27.85 3.36 -3.77
N GLU A 66 -28.83 4.28 -3.85
CA GLU A 66 -29.82 4.31 -4.94
C GLU A 66 -29.33 4.99 -6.22
N LYS A 67 -28.39 5.94 -6.13
CA LYS A 67 -27.79 6.60 -7.30
C LYS A 67 -26.67 5.78 -7.94
N ILE A 68 -26.04 4.94 -7.12
CA ILE A 68 -24.86 4.18 -7.54
C ILE A 68 -25.20 3.01 -8.51
N GLN A 69 -26.48 2.63 -8.65
CA GLN A 69 -26.88 1.61 -9.63
C GLN A 69 -26.81 2.09 -11.09
N LYS A 70 -26.56 3.38 -11.36
CA LYS A 70 -26.55 3.97 -12.72
C LYS A 70 -25.20 4.57 -13.12
N VAL A 71 -24.13 4.09 -12.51
CA VAL A 71 -22.79 4.66 -12.65
C VAL A 71 -22.10 4.01 -13.84
N SER A 72 -21.51 4.82 -14.71
CA SER A 72 -20.68 4.29 -15.78
C SER A 72 -19.49 3.52 -15.18
N GLY A 73 -18.97 2.52 -15.88
CA GLY A 73 -17.80 1.79 -15.40
C GLY A 73 -16.62 2.72 -15.10
N GLU A 74 -16.39 3.72 -15.94
CA GLU A 74 -15.33 4.73 -15.76
C GLU A 74 -15.51 5.55 -14.48
N ASP A 75 -16.73 6.01 -14.21
CA ASP A 75 -17.02 6.75 -12.99
C ASP A 75 -16.85 5.90 -11.73
N PHE A 76 -17.12 4.60 -11.81
CA PHE A 76 -16.85 3.68 -10.71
C PHE A 76 -15.35 3.56 -10.41
N VAL A 77 -14.51 3.44 -11.45
CA VAL A 77 -13.04 3.41 -11.27
C VAL A 77 -12.55 4.71 -10.63
N ARG A 78 -13.08 5.85 -11.08
CA ARG A 78 -12.78 7.16 -10.47
C ARG A 78 -13.16 7.23 -9.00
N LEU A 79 -14.33 6.67 -8.63
CA LEU A 79 -14.77 6.56 -7.25
C LEU A 79 -13.84 5.68 -6.42
N LEU A 80 -13.47 4.49 -6.92
CA LEU A 80 -12.53 3.60 -6.23
C LEU A 80 -11.19 4.29 -5.95
N THR A 81 -10.61 4.94 -6.95
CA THR A 81 -9.34 5.68 -6.81
C THR A 81 -9.46 6.85 -5.82
N ALA A 82 -10.58 7.57 -5.85
CA ALA A 82 -10.85 8.62 -4.87
C ALA A 82 -10.93 8.06 -3.44
N LEU A 83 -11.46 6.85 -3.27
CA LEU A 83 -11.63 6.25 -1.95
C LEU A 83 -10.33 5.68 -1.41
N GLU A 84 -9.52 5.05 -2.25
CA GLU A 84 -8.16 4.61 -1.91
C GLU A 84 -7.30 5.78 -1.43
N SER A 85 -7.25 6.87 -2.20
CA SER A 85 -6.45 8.06 -1.88
C SER A 85 -6.90 8.77 -0.60
N SER A 86 -8.15 8.58 -0.17
CA SER A 86 -8.65 9.15 1.08
C SER A 86 -8.17 8.39 2.32
N GLY A 87 -7.71 7.14 2.20
CA GLY A 87 -7.38 6.27 3.34
C GLY A 87 -8.59 5.70 4.11
N HIS A 88 -9.82 5.96 3.65
CA HIS A 88 -11.08 5.56 4.29
C HIS A 88 -11.59 4.19 3.85
N ALA A 89 -10.86 3.53 2.97
CA ALA A 89 -11.42 2.51 2.13
C ALA A 89 -11.88 1.26 2.89
N ARG A 90 -11.29 0.88 4.04
CA ARG A 90 -11.58 -0.42 4.70
C ARG A 90 -12.95 -0.56 5.35
N SER A 91 -13.54 0.49 5.92
CA SER A 91 -14.86 0.39 6.58
C SER A 91 -16.03 0.57 5.62
N GLN A 92 -15.78 1.06 4.40
CA GLN A 92 -16.80 1.41 3.40
C GLN A 92 -16.87 0.44 2.20
N ILE A 93 -16.02 -0.59 2.19
CA ILE A 93 -15.97 -1.65 1.18
C ILE A 93 -17.33 -2.32 0.93
N PRO A 94 -18.17 -2.62 1.95
CA PRO A 94 -19.46 -3.27 1.70
C PRO A 94 -20.45 -2.44 0.88
N SER A 95 -20.44 -1.11 1.01
CA SER A 95 -21.31 -0.21 0.24
C SER A 95 -20.84 -0.08 -1.21
N LEU A 96 -19.53 -0.12 -1.45
CA LEU A 96 -18.92 -0.13 -2.78
C LEU A 96 -19.04 -1.47 -3.50
N LEU A 97 -19.08 -2.57 -2.75
CA LEU A 97 -19.20 -3.92 -3.32
C LEU A 97 -20.50 -4.13 -4.09
N ARG A 98 -21.61 -3.61 -3.57
CA ARG A 98 -22.91 -3.64 -4.25
C ARG A 98 -22.92 -2.87 -5.58
N THR A 99 -21.98 -1.96 -5.77
CA THR A 99 -21.75 -1.24 -7.02
C THR A 99 -20.86 -2.01 -7.97
N ALA A 100 -19.83 -2.65 -7.43
CA ALA A 100 -18.86 -3.40 -8.20
C ALA A 100 -19.51 -4.59 -8.94
N GLU A 101 -20.52 -5.23 -8.34
CA GLU A 101 -21.33 -6.29 -8.96
C GLU A 101 -22.07 -5.82 -10.24
N ALA A 102 -22.27 -4.51 -10.42
CA ALA A 102 -22.91 -3.95 -11.60
C ALA A 102 -21.93 -3.63 -12.76
N LEU A 103 -20.62 -3.81 -12.57
CA LEU A 103 -19.63 -3.58 -13.62
C LEU A 103 -19.66 -4.70 -14.67
N GLN A 104 -20.08 -4.36 -15.88
CA GLN A 104 -19.93 -5.24 -17.03
C GLN A 104 -18.59 -4.92 -17.74
N PRO A 105 -17.67 -5.89 -17.90
CA PRO A 105 -16.36 -5.67 -18.54
C PRO A 105 -16.45 -5.02 -19.93
N GLY A 106 -17.50 -5.32 -20.70
CA GLY A 106 -17.73 -4.76 -22.04
C GLY A 106 -18.04 -3.25 -22.07
N GLN A 107 -18.16 -2.59 -20.92
CA GLN A 107 -18.37 -1.14 -20.79
C GLN A 107 -17.12 -0.40 -20.31
N LEU A 108 -16.02 -1.10 -20.06
CA LEU A 108 -14.77 -0.55 -19.53
C LEU A 108 -13.66 -0.63 -20.58
N THR A 109 -12.77 0.36 -20.57
CA THR A 109 -11.48 0.24 -21.27
C THR A 109 -10.54 -0.68 -20.50
N VAL A 110 -9.54 -1.26 -21.19
CA VAL A 110 -8.49 -2.09 -20.55
C VAL A 110 -7.77 -1.33 -19.44
N GLU A 111 -7.47 -0.05 -19.64
CA GLU A 111 -6.83 0.81 -18.64
C GLU A 111 -7.68 0.97 -17.37
N SER A 112 -8.99 1.10 -17.54
CA SER A 112 -9.93 1.24 -16.43
C SER A 112 -10.11 -0.07 -15.67
N ILE A 113 -10.09 -1.22 -16.36
CA ILE A 113 -10.05 -2.53 -15.71
C ILE A 113 -8.77 -2.68 -14.86
N ILE A 114 -7.61 -2.37 -15.43
CA ILE A 114 -6.32 -2.45 -14.72
C ILE A 114 -6.32 -1.53 -13.49
N SER A 115 -6.84 -0.30 -13.64
CA SER A 115 -6.93 0.66 -12.53
C SER A 115 -7.86 0.17 -11.42
N ALA A 116 -9.00 -0.42 -11.77
CA ALA A 116 -9.93 -1.02 -10.80
C ALA A 116 -9.26 -2.16 -10.02
N LEU A 117 -8.54 -3.02 -10.73
CA LEU A 117 -7.79 -4.15 -10.17
C LEU A 117 -6.66 -3.69 -9.23
N ASP A 118 -5.89 -2.66 -9.60
CA ASP A 118 -4.85 -2.09 -8.73
C ASP A 118 -5.40 -1.59 -7.40
N VAL A 119 -6.50 -0.82 -7.48
CA VAL A 119 -7.16 -0.30 -6.28
C VAL A 119 -7.68 -1.47 -5.44
N ALA A 120 -8.39 -2.43 -6.04
CA ALA A 120 -8.90 -3.60 -5.32
C ALA A 120 -7.77 -4.39 -4.62
N ALA A 121 -6.61 -4.53 -5.25
CA ALA A 121 -5.43 -5.15 -4.67
C ALA A 121 -4.94 -4.39 -3.43
N LYS A 122 -4.76 -3.06 -3.53
CA LYS A 122 -4.34 -2.18 -2.43
C LYS A 122 -5.32 -2.18 -1.26
N LEU A 123 -6.60 -2.40 -1.54
CA LEU A 123 -7.64 -2.57 -0.52
C LEU A 123 -7.59 -3.94 0.20
N GLY A 124 -6.56 -4.75 -0.08
CA GLY A 124 -6.30 -5.99 0.65
C GLY A 124 -7.23 -7.13 0.26
N GLY A 125 -7.62 -7.19 -1.02
CA GLY A 125 -8.51 -8.23 -1.55
C GLY A 125 -9.94 -8.18 -1.02
N SER A 126 -10.27 -7.13 -0.25
CA SER A 126 -11.57 -6.99 0.40
C SER A 126 -12.67 -6.59 -0.61
N LEU A 127 -12.29 -6.16 -1.80
CA LEU A 127 -13.20 -5.85 -2.90
C LEU A 127 -13.13 -6.99 -3.95
N PRO A 128 -13.90 -8.10 -3.82
CA PRO A 128 -13.95 -9.11 -4.87
C PRO A 128 -14.49 -8.50 -6.17
N LEU A 129 -13.68 -8.56 -7.23
CA LEU A 129 -14.05 -8.18 -8.60
C LEU A 129 -14.04 -9.42 -9.51
N PRO A 130 -14.86 -10.45 -9.22
CA PRO A 130 -14.77 -11.76 -9.88
C PRO A 130 -14.93 -11.63 -11.40
N HIS A 131 -15.87 -10.81 -11.88
CA HIS A 131 -16.10 -10.60 -13.31
C HIS A 131 -14.93 -9.92 -14.04
N LEU A 132 -14.17 -9.06 -13.35
CA LEU A 132 -12.97 -8.47 -13.96
C LEU A 132 -11.82 -9.47 -14.01
N LEU A 133 -11.70 -10.34 -13.00
CA LEU A 133 -10.71 -11.43 -13.02
C LEU A 133 -11.05 -12.49 -14.05
N GLU A 134 -12.32 -12.85 -14.19
CA GLU A 134 -12.81 -13.72 -15.27
C GLU A 134 -12.43 -13.17 -16.64
N TRP A 135 -12.60 -11.85 -16.84
CA TRP A 135 -12.15 -11.17 -18.06
C TRP A 135 -10.62 -11.24 -18.24
N VAL A 136 -9.84 -11.04 -17.17
CA VAL A 136 -8.38 -11.19 -17.21
C VAL A 136 -7.98 -12.59 -17.68
N TYR A 137 -8.66 -13.62 -17.19
CA TYR A 137 -8.38 -15.01 -17.60
C TYR A 137 -8.84 -15.30 -19.03
N SER A 138 -9.98 -14.77 -19.47
CA SER A 138 -10.46 -15.01 -20.84
C SER A 138 -9.64 -14.27 -21.90
N GLU A 139 -9.07 -13.12 -21.56
CA GLU A 139 -8.31 -12.27 -22.47
C GLU A 139 -6.79 -12.36 -22.26
N SER A 140 -6.30 -13.39 -21.56
CA SER A 140 -4.90 -13.49 -21.14
C SER A 140 -3.90 -13.38 -22.30
N ALA A 141 -4.21 -13.96 -23.46
CA ALA A 141 -3.39 -13.84 -24.67
C ALA A 141 -3.28 -12.40 -25.20
N GLN A 142 -4.35 -11.59 -25.09
CA GLN A 142 -4.31 -10.18 -25.46
C GLN A 142 -3.55 -9.36 -24.41
N LEU A 143 -3.76 -9.71 -23.13
CA LEU A 143 -3.09 -9.06 -22.00
C LEU A 143 -1.59 -9.33 -21.96
N ALA A 144 -1.12 -10.47 -22.49
CA ALA A 144 0.29 -10.81 -22.62
C ALA A 144 1.06 -9.79 -23.49
N VAL A 145 0.38 -9.15 -24.46
CA VAL A 145 0.99 -8.16 -25.37
C VAL A 145 1.09 -6.77 -24.72
N LEU A 146 0.45 -6.55 -23.57
CA LEU A 146 0.52 -5.27 -22.88
C LEU A 146 1.93 -4.96 -22.36
N PRO A 147 2.26 -3.67 -22.18
CA PRO A 147 3.48 -3.26 -21.50
C PRO A 147 3.66 -3.99 -20.17
N LEU A 148 4.90 -4.39 -19.85
CA LEU A 148 5.21 -5.11 -18.60
C LEU A 148 4.69 -4.37 -17.36
N SER A 149 4.73 -3.03 -17.35
CA SER A 149 4.19 -2.21 -16.27
C SER A 149 2.70 -2.47 -15.99
N GLN A 150 1.89 -2.70 -17.03
CA GLN A 150 0.48 -3.01 -16.90
C GLN A 150 0.26 -4.46 -16.45
N ARG A 151 1.04 -5.41 -16.98
CA ARG A 151 1.00 -6.82 -16.56
C ARG A 151 1.39 -7.00 -15.09
N ILE A 152 2.35 -6.23 -14.58
CA ILE A 152 2.71 -6.19 -13.15
C ILE A 152 1.51 -5.83 -12.28
N VAL A 153 0.71 -4.84 -12.69
CA VAL A 153 -0.48 -4.41 -11.94
C VAL A 153 -1.52 -5.52 -11.90
N ILE A 154 -1.78 -6.15 -13.04
CA ILE A 154 -2.68 -7.31 -13.15
C ILE A 154 -2.21 -8.43 -12.21
N MET A 155 -0.92 -8.77 -12.24
CA MET A 155 -0.37 -9.85 -11.40
C MET A 155 -0.46 -9.57 -9.90
N ARG A 156 -0.24 -8.32 -9.48
CA ARG A 156 -0.49 -7.92 -8.08
C ARG A 156 -1.95 -8.10 -7.69
N ALA A 157 -2.87 -7.76 -8.58
CA ALA A 157 -4.29 -7.93 -8.33
C ALA A 157 -4.69 -9.41 -8.27
N VAL A 158 -4.18 -10.24 -9.17
CA VAL A 158 -4.38 -11.70 -9.12
C VAL A 158 -3.88 -12.25 -7.78
N GLY A 159 -2.67 -11.89 -7.34
CA GLY A 159 -2.13 -12.37 -6.07
C GLY A 159 -2.96 -11.94 -4.84
N ALA A 160 -3.60 -10.78 -4.92
CA ALA A 160 -4.42 -10.24 -3.83
C ALA A 160 -5.86 -10.79 -3.82
N LEU A 161 -6.43 -11.08 -4.99
CA LEU A 161 -7.86 -11.37 -5.17
C LEU A 161 -8.15 -12.84 -5.49
N ASP A 162 -7.27 -13.51 -6.25
CA ASP A 162 -7.39 -14.92 -6.61
C ASP A 162 -6.01 -15.59 -6.74
N PRO A 163 -5.31 -15.78 -5.59
CA PRO A 163 -3.99 -16.41 -5.58
C PRO A 163 -3.99 -17.85 -6.12
N SER A 164 -5.15 -18.52 -6.12
CA SER A 164 -5.31 -19.90 -6.58
C SER A 164 -4.94 -20.10 -8.06
N LYS A 165 -5.12 -19.04 -8.87
CA LYS A 165 -4.77 -19.00 -10.28
C LYS A 165 -3.49 -18.22 -10.58
N GLY A 166 -2.76 -17.81 -9.54
CA GLY A 166 -1.62 -16.92 -9.65
C GLY A 166 -0.55 -17.42 -10.61
N LEU A 167 -0.09 -18.66 -10.45
CA LEU A 167 0.97 -19.23 -11.30
C LEU A 167 0.50 -19.49 -12.73
N MET A 168 -0.74 -19.96 -12.91
CA MET A 168 -1.33 -20.10 -14.24
C MET A 168 -1.37 -18.74 -14.96
N ALA A 169 -1.74 -17.67 -14.25
CA ALA A 169 -1.74 -16.33 -14.82
C ALA A 169 -0.33 -15.79 -15.12
N VAL A 170 0.70 -16.20 -14.37
CA VAL A 170 2.10 -15.92 -14.73
C VAL A 170 2.40 -16.55 -16.08
N ASP A 171 2.11 -17.85 -16.24
CA ASP A 171 2.38 -18.56 -17.49
C ASP A 171 1.66 -17.93 -18.68
N ASP A 172 0.37 -17.60 -18.51
CA ASP A 172 -0.45 -17.02 -19.57
C ASP A 172 -0.04 -15.59 -19.95
N LEU A 173 0.40 -14.77 -18.99
CA LEU A 173 0.78 -13.37 -19.22
C LEU A 173 2.26 -13.21 -19.56
N THR A 174 3.05 -14.27 -19.53
CA THR A 174 4.47 -14.24 -19.91
C THR A 174 4.59 -14.25 -21.42
N SER A 175 4.91 -13.09 -22.02
CA SER A 175 5.21 -12.98 -23.45
C SER A 175 6.68 -13.24 -23.78
N ASP A 176 7.58 -12.92 -22.85
CA ASP A 176 9.02 -13.09 -22.96
C ASP A 176 9.52 -13.81 -21.69
N PRO A 177 10.40 -14.84 -21.78
CA PRO A 177 10.95 -15.52 -20.61
C PRO A 177 11.61 -14.59 -19.58
N SER A 178 12.12 -13.43 -20.00
CA SER A 178 12.69 -12.42 -19.10
C SER A 178 11.65 -11.66 -18.27
N ASP A 179 10.37 -11.73 -18.62
CA ASP A 179 9.27 -11.13 -17.85
C ASP A 179 8.90 -11.98 -16.63
N GLU A 180 9.09 -13.30 -16.72
CA GLU A 180 8.63 -14.26 -15.70
C GLU A 180 9.10 -13.90 -14.27
N PRO A 181 10.38 -13.58 -14.01
CA PRO A 181 10.82 -13.18 -12.67
C PRO A 181 10.05 -11.97 -12.16
N VAL A 182 9.81 -10.98 -13.02
CA VAL A 182 9.10 -9.74 -12.67
C VAL A 182 7.63 -10.02 -12.35
N LEU A 183 6.98 -10.89 -13.12
CA LEU A 183 5.58 -11.28 -12.90
C LEU A 183 5.41 -12.13 -11.64
N ILE A 184 6.34 -13.04 -11.33
CA ILE A 184 6.36 -13.80 -10.06
C ILE A 184 6.54 -12.87 -8.87
N SER A 185 7.45 -11.90 -8.97
CA SER A 185 7.66 -10.88 -7.93
C SER A 185 6.38 -10.06 -7.72
N ALA A 186 5.71 -9.65 -8.80
CA ALA A 186 4.43 -8.93 -8.74
C ALA A 186 3.31 -9.78 -8.09
N LEU A 187 3.20 -11.06 -8.44
CA LEU A 187 2.25 -11.99 -7.82
C LEU A 187 2.49 -12.11 -6.30
N CYS A 188 3.75 -12.30 -5.90
CA CYS A 188 4.14 -12.33 -4.49
C CYS A 188 3.71 -11.07 -3.75
N VAL A 189 3.99 -9.88 -4.32
CA VAL A 189 3.59 -8.60 -3.73
C VAL A 189 2.08 -8.53 -3.53
N GLY A 190 1.30 -9.00 -4.51
CA GLY A 190 -0.16 -9.12 -4.41
C GLY A 190 -0.61 -9.98 -3.24
N MET A 191 -0.02 -11.17 -3.09
CA MET A 191 -0.28 -12.06 -1.95
C MET A 191 0.13 -11.40 -0.62
N GLY A 192 1.08 -10.46 -0.65
CA GLY A 192 1.42 -9.61 0.47
C GLY A 192 0.32 -8.66 0.93
N TYR A 193 -0.74 -8.44 0.15
CA TYR A 193 -1.88 -7.61 0.58
C TYR A 193 -2.90 -8.38 1.43
N VAL A 194 -2.96 -9.70 1.32
CA VAL A 194 -3.92 -10.50 2.12
C VAL A 194 -3.47 -10.65 3.57
N ALA A 195 -4.43 -10.69 4.49
CA ALA A 195 -4.15 -10.73 5.93
C ALA A 195 -3.57 -12.07 6.39
N ARG A 196 -3.99 -13.17 5.76
CA ARG A 196 -3.54 -14.54 6.04
C ARG A 196 -2.76 -15.08 4.86
N PRO A 197 -1.75 -15.92 5.07
CA PRO A 197 -1.01 -16.53 3.97
C PRO A 197 -1.95 -17.38 3.10
N PRO A 198 -1.98 -17.19 1.78
CA PRO A 198 -2.68 -18.09 0.87
C PRO A 198 -2.07 -19.49 0.91
N PRO A 199 -2.85 -20.57 0.72
CA PRO A 199 -2.32 -21.93 0.55
C PRO A 199 -1.24 -22.04 -0.55
N GLU A 200 -1.39 -21.26 -1.61
CA GLU A 200 -0.52 -21.25 -2.79
C GLU A 200 0.81 -20.54 -2.54
N LEU A 201 0.94 -19.83 -1.42
CA LEU A 201 2.12 -19.05 -1.11
C LEU A 201 3.37 -19.91 -1.17
N MET A 202 3.34 -21.13 -0.63
CA MET A 202 4.51 -22.02 -0.67
C MET A 202 4.95 -22.40 -2.09
N GLU A 203 4.01 -22.62 -3.00
CA GLU A 203 4.33 -23.01 -4.37
C GLU A 203 4.85 -21.81 -5.18
N VAL A 204 4.21 -20.65 -5.04
CA VAL A 204 4.72 -19.38 -5.60
C VAL A 204 6.13 -19.11 -5.09
N ALA A 205 6.36 -19.39 -3.82
CA ALA A 205 7.63 -19.15 -3.18
C ALA A 205 8.73 -20.16 -3.62
N ARG A 206 8.34 -21.39 -3.97
CA ARG A 206 9.22 -22.37 -4.63
C ARG A 206 9.61 -21.89 -6.02
N ARG A 207 8.65 -21.45 -6.84
CA ARG A 207 8.89 -20.91 -8.19
C ARG A 207 9.75 -19.65 -8.16
N ALA A 208 9.49 -18.77 -7.19
CA ALA A 208 10.32 -17.62 -6.86
C ALA A 208 11.79 -17.94 -6.63
N ALA A 209 12.09 -19.04 -5.93
CA ALA A 209 13.47 -19.46 -5.69
C ALA A 209 14.17 -19.93 -6.98
N GLU A 210 13.43 -20.51 -7.93
CA GLU A 210 13.96 -20.94 -9.24
C GLU A 210 14.37 -19.73 -10.09
N VAL A 211 13.61 -18.63 -10.03
CA VAL A 211 13.87 -17.40 -10.80
C VAL A 211 14.68 -16.35 -10.03
N ALA A 212 14.96 -16.58 -8.75
CA ALA A 212 15.63 -15.61 -7.88
C ALA A 212 16.95 -15.03 -8.43
N PRO A 213 17.84 -15.81 -9.09
CA PRO A 213 19.07 -15.28 -9.67
C PRO A 213 18.85 -14.24 -10.78
N GLN A 214 17.65 -14.19 -11.37
CA GLN A 214 17.29 -13.29 -12.46
C GLN A 214 16.55 -12.04 -11.98
N LEU A 215 16.18 -11.99 -10.70
CA LEU A 215 15.46 -10.86 -10.12
C LEU A 215 16.39 -9.67 -9.86
N SER A 216 15.84 -8.47 -10.05
CA SER A 216 16.47 -7.26 -9.52
C SER A 216 16.47 -7.28 -7.99
N GLY A 217 17.38 -6.50 -7.40
CA GLY A 217 17.44 -6.37 -5.95
C GLY A 217 16.15 -5.87 -5.31
N VAL A 218 15.44 -4.97 -6.00
CA VAL A 218 14.10 -4.50 -5.59
C VAL A 218 13.09 -5.64 -5.62
N GLY A 219 13.07 -6.46 -6.68
CA GLY A 219 12.17 -7.61 -6.82
C GLY A 219 12.38 -8.63 -5.70
N LEU A 220 13.65 -8.92 -5.39
CA LEU A 220 14.06 -9.77 -4.28
C LEU A 220 13.61 -9.21 -2.92
N ALA A 221 13.86 -7.92 -2.66
CA ALA A 221 13.49 -7.27 -1.40
C ALA A 221 11.97 -7.21 -1.19
N MET A 222 11.19 -6.99 -2.24
CA MET A 222 9.74 -7.01 -2.18
C MET A 222 9.19 -8.39 -1.83
N MET A 223 9.73 -9.46 -2.45
CA MET A 223 9.32 -10.82 -2.14
C MET A 223 9.72 -11.23 -0.73
N ALA A 224 10.93 -10.85 -0.32
CA ALA A 224 11.40 -11.00 1.05
C ALA A 224 10.41 -10.35 2.05
N LYS A 225 9.97 -9.10 1.83
CA LYS A 225 8.96 -8.42 2.66
C LYS A 225 7.69 -9.28 2.84
N VAL A 226 7.19 -9.88 1.77
CA VAL A 226 5.99 -10.74 1.78
C VAL A 226 6.22 -12.01 2.60
N PHE A 227 7.30 -12.73 2.35
CA PHE A 227 7.59 -13.97 3.07
C PHE A 227 7.88 -13.71 4.55
N ALA A 228 8.54 -12.59 4.89
CA ALA A 228 8.68 -12.14 6.28
C ALA A 228 7.33 -11.88 6.94
N LYS A 229 6.41 -11.22 6.24
CA LYS A 229 5.06 -10.94 6.75
C LYS A 229 4.34 -12.23 7.12
N HIS A 230 4.49 -13.26 6.31
CA HIS A 230 3.82 -14.54 6.48
C HIS A 230 4.66 -15.61 7.21
N ARG A 231 5.87 -15.27 7.66
CA ARG A 231 6.83 -16.17 8.32
C ARG A 231 7.14 -17.42 7.49
N VAL A 232 7.24 -17.25 6.18
CA VAL A 232 7.63 -18.32 5.26
C VAL A 232 9.15 -18.25 5.07
N VAL A 233 9.83 -19.35 5.33
CA VAL A 233 11.27 -19.49 5.10
C VAL A 233 11.47 -20.42 3.91
N ILE A 234 12.24 -19.98 2.92
CA ILE A 234 12.62 -20.80 1.77
C ILE A 234 14.13 -20.80 1.68
N PRO A 235 14.78 -21.95 1.91
CA PRO A 235 16.23 -22.02 1.89
C PRO A 235 16.85 -21.50 0.59
N GLY A 236 16.26 -21.83 -0.57
CA GLY A 236 16.78 -21.39 -1.87
C GLY A 236 16.69 -19.88 -2.09
N LEU A 237 15.58 -19.26 -1.69
CA LEU A 237 15.44 -17.80 -1.77
C LEU A 237 16.35 -17.09 -0.76
N LEU A 238 16.45 -17.63 0.46
CA LEU A 238 17.38 -17.11 1.46
C LEU A 238 18.81 -17.18 0.94
N ALA A 239 19.23 -18.29 0.34
CA ALA A 239 20.55 -18.42 -0.27
C ALA A 239 20.76 -17.37 -1.38
N ALA A 240 19.82 -17.23 -2.31
CA ALA A 240 19.90 -16.22 -3.38
C ALA A 240 19.98 -14.78 -2.83
N LEU A 241 19.20 -14.47 -1.79
CA LEU A 241 19.24 -13.16 -1.12
C LEU A 241 20.59 -12.90 -0.45
N LEU A 242 21.15 -13.92 0.21
CA LEU A 242 22.45 -13.83 0.88
C LEU A 242 23.62 -13.77 -0.09
N GLU A 243 23.50 -14.36 -1.27
CA GLU A 243 24.48 -14.24 -2.35
C GLU A 243 24.42 -12.86 -3.04
N ALA A 244 23.22 -12.29 -3.17
CA ALA A 244 23.03 -10.99 -3.82
C ALA A 244 23.31 -9.79 -2.90
N ALA A 245 23.16 -9.94 -1.58
CA ALA A 245 23.33 -8.85 -0.61
C ALA A 245 24.75 -8.25 -0.49
N PRO A 246 25.86 -9.03 -0.58
CA PRO A 246 27.22 -8.50 -0.54
C PRO A 246 27.61 -7.72 -1.80
N VAL A 247 27.01 -8.07 -2.94
CA VAL A 247 27.29 -7.48 -4.26
C VAL A 247 26.19 -6.49 -4.65
N ALA A 248 25.55 -5.84 -3.66
CA ALA A 248 24.36 -5.02 -3.83
C ALA A 248 24.55 -3.71 -4.64
N GLU A 249 25.42 -3.69 -5.64
CA GLU A 249 25.44 -2.74 -6.74
C GLU A 249 24.13 -2.87 -7.53
N GLY A 250 23.24 -1.90 -7.35
CA GLY A 250 21.92 -1.88 -8.02
C GLY A 250 20.73 -2.01 -7.07
N TYR A 251 20.94 -2.29 -5.78
CA TYR A 251 19.89 -2.08 -4.78
C TYR A 251 19.77 -0.58 -4.50
N ASP A 252 18.54 -0.08 -4.50
CA ASP A 252 18.25 1.21 -3.90
C ASP A 252 18.23 1.08 -2.37
N ASP A 253 18.30 2.22 -1.69
CA ASP A 253 18.33 2.28 -0.23
C ASP A 253 17.08 1.64 0.42
N PRO A 254 15.84 1.80 -0.13
CA PRO A 254 14.67 1.06 0.34
C PRO A 254 14.82 -0.46 0.28
N ALA A 255 15.34 -1.02 -0.81
CA ALA A 255 15.50 -2.46 -0.95
C ALA A 255 16.50 -3.02 0.07
N ARG A 256 17.62 -2.32 0.31
CA ARG A 256 18.61 -2.71 1.34
C ARG A 256 17.97 -2.76 2.73
N CYS A 257 17.18 -1.73 3.06
CA CYS A 257 16.43 -1.64 4.30
C CYS A 257 15.45 -2.83 4.48
N LEU A 258 14.63 -3.10 3.47
CA LEU A 258 13.67 -4.22 3.52
C LEU A 258 14.34 -5.59 3.68
N MET A 259 15.53 -5.79 3.10
CA MET A 259 16.29 -7.03 3.29
C MET A 259 16.75 -7.22 4.74
N VAL A 260 17.15 -6.15 5.43
CA VAL A 260 17.51 -6.22 6.86
C VAL A 260 16.31 -6.67 7.70
N VAL A 261 15.13 -6.10 7.44
CA VAL A 261 13.87 -6.50 8.11
C VAL A 261 13.57 -7.98 7.88
N TYR A 262 13.78 -8.46 6.65
CA TYR A 262 13.55 -9.85 6.31
C TYR A 262 14.48 -10.81 7.07
N LEU A 263 15.79 -10.55 7.02
CA LEU A 263 16.79 -11.38 7.67
C LEU A 263 16.56 -11.48 9.18
N GLN A 264 16.14 -10.38 9.81
CA GLN A 264 15.76 -10.38 11.22
C GLN A 264 14.53 -11.24 11.49
N ARG A 265 13.46 -11.09 10.69
CA ARG A 265 12.21 -11.84 10.91
C ARG A 265 12.34 -13.34 10.71
N LEU A 266 13.31 -13.78 9.90
CA LEU A 266 13.63 -15.19 9.73
C LEU A 266 14.56 -15.74 10.82
N ASP A 267 14.90 -14.93 11.84
CA ASP A 267 15.84 -15.29 12.90
C ASP A 267 17.19 -15.76 12.34
N CYS A 268 17.58 -15.23 11.17
CA CYS A 268 18.84 -15.53 10.51
C CYS A 268 20.00 -14.73 11.13
N LEU A 269 20.01 -14.64 12.46
CA LEU A 269 20.87 -13.80 13.30
C LEU A 269 22.37 -14.07 13.15
N GLN A 270 22.77 -15.15 12.50
CA GLN A 270 24.18 -15.44 12.25
C GLN A 270 24.77 -14.68 11.04
N GLN A 271 23.95 -13.87 10.35
CA GLN A 271 24.31 -13.15 9.13
C GLN A 271 24.77 -11.70 9.39
N ASN A 272 25.41 -11.42 10.53
CA ASN A 272 25.85 -10.07 10.94
C ASN A 272 26.62 -9.31 9.84
N LYS A 273 27.50 -10.02 9.12
CA LYS A 273 28.28 -9.42 8.01
C LYS A 273 27.42 -8.95 6.84
N VAL A 274 26.34 -9.66 6.55
CA VAL A 274 25.41 -9.30 5.46
C VAL A 274 24.58 -8.10 5.86
N VAL A 275 24.07 -8.07 7.10
CA VAL A 275 23.35 -6.91 7.65
C VAL A 275 24.24 -5.67 7.67
N GLU A 276 25.49 -5.78 8.11
CA GLU A 276 26.45 -4.68 8.05
C GLU A 276 26.70 -4.19 6.62
N SER A 277 26.86 -5.12 5.66
CA SER A 277 27.08 -4.77 4.25
C SER A 277 25.88 -4.01 3.67
N LEU A 278 24.67 -4.48 3.96
CA LEU A 278 23.43 -3.83 3.51
C LEU A 278 23.29 -2.43 4.10
N LEU A 279 23.52 -2.27 5.41
CA LEU A 279 23.40 -0.96 6.07
C LEU A 279 24.50 0.01 5.66
N LYS A 280 25.74 -0.45 5.46
CA LYS A 280 26.84 0.38 4.90
C LYS A 280 26.53 0.86 3.49
N GLY A 281 25.78 0.08 2.73
CA GLY A 281 25.37 0.42 1.37
C GLY A 281 24.30 1.51 1.30
N VAL A 282 23.58 1.80 2.40
CA VAL A 282 22.55 2.84 2.42
C VAL A 282 23.19 4.22 2.38
N LYS A 283 22.90 4.98 1.32
CA LYS A 283 23.49 6.31 1.11
C LYS A 283 22.64 7.43 1.70
N ASP A 284 21.32 7.32 1.57
CA ASP A 284 20.38 8.32 2.03
C ASP A 284 19.11 7.69 2.60
N PHE A 285 18.97 7.77 3.92
CA PHE A 285 17.79 7.29 4.64
C PHE A 285 16.52 8.11 4.33
N HIS A 286 16.63 9.34 3.80
CA HIS A 286 15.45 10.13 3.38
C HIS A 286 14.76 9.58 2.13
N SER A 287 15.49 8.79 1.33
CA SER A 287 14.93 8.10 0.18
C SER A 287 14.10 6.86 0.56
N VAL A 288 14.19 6.42 1.83
CA VAL A 288 13.49 5.25 2.35
C VAL A 288 12.11 5.66 2.85
N GLY A 289 11.08 4.91 2.45
CA GLY A 289 9.72 5.13 2.91
C GLY A 289 9.61 5.05 4.43
N LEU A 290 8.73 5.87 5.01
CA LEU A 290 8.55 5.97 6.47
C LEU A 290 8.21 4.61 7.11
N GLU A 291 7.41 3.79 6.42
CA GLU A 291 7.06 2.44 6.87
C GLU A 291 8.29 1.52 6.91
N GLU A 292 9.05 1.47 5.81
CA GLU A 292 10.27 0.68 5.69
C GLU A 292 11.27 1.07 6.77
N LEU A 293 11.42 2.38 7.02
CA LEU A 293 12.40 2.88 7.97
C LEU A 293 12.03 2.54 9.43
N VAL A 294 10.74 2.63 9.79
CA VAL A 294 10.26 2.15 11.10
C VAL A 294 10.50 0.65 11.27
N LEU A 295 10.27 -0.15 10.22
CA LEU A 295 10.49 -1.59 10.27
C LEU A 295 11.97 -1.95 10.49
N VAL A 296 12.90 -1.25 9.83
CA VAL A 296 14.34 -1.49 10.00
C VAL A 296 14.81 -1.12 11.39
N VAL A 297 14.41 0.05 11.91
CA VAL A 297 14.78 0.48 13.27
C VAL A 297 14.35 -0.56 14.30
N CYS A 298 13.14 -1.10 14.17
CA CYS A 298 12.65 -2.16 15.05
C CYS A 298 13.45 -3.47 14.90
N ALA A 299 13.75 -3.87 13.67
CA ALA A 299 14.52 -5.09 13.38
C ALA A 299 15.95 -5.01 13.97
N VAL A 300 16.57 -3.84 13.89
CA VAL A 300 17.92 -3.62 14.40
C VAL A 300 18.00 -3.71 15.93
N ASP A 301 16.99 -3.20 16.64
CA ASP A 301 16.98 -3.10 18.12
C ASP A 301 16.88 -4.47 18.81
N ASP A 302 16.06 -5.38 18.26
CA ASP A 302 15.79 -6.69 18.88
C ASP A 302 16.92 -7.72 18.70
N SER A 303 17.91 -7.48 17.83
CA SER A 303 18.69 -8.58 17.23
C SER A 303 20.17 -8.30 16.98
N PHE A 304 20.60 -7.04 16.81
CA PHE A 304 21.96 -6.72 16.32
C PHE A 304 22.68 -5.61 17.10
N GLY A 305 22.21 -5.30 18.33
CA GLY A 305 22.56 -4.10 19.09
C GLY A 305 24.05 -3.85 19.37
N ASP A 306 24.92 -4.87 19.28
CA ASP A 306 26.35 -4.77 19.61
C ASP A 306 27.25 -4.36 18.42
N LEU A 307 26.70 -4.22 17.21
CA LEU A 307 27.50 -3.88 16.02
C LEU A 307 27.54 -2.35 15.81
N GLU A 308 28.75 -1.77 15.77
CA GLU A 308 28.98 -0.32 15.64
C GLU A 308 28.30 0.30 14.41
N VAL A 309 28.33 -0.42 13.28
CA VAL A 309 27.69 -0.04 12.01
C VAL A 309 26.17 0.01 12.16
N VAL A 310 25.62 -0.97 12.89
CA VAL A 310 24.19 -1.09 13.15
C VAL A 310 23.72 0.02 14.08
N HIS A 311 24.50 0.34 15.12
CA HIS A 311 24.24 1.46 16.01
C HIS A 311 24.28 2.81 15.28
N SER A 312 25.26 3.02 14.41
CA SER A 312 25.39 4.25 13.62
C SER A 312 24.25 4.42 12.62
N ALA A 313 23.90 3.35 11.90
CA ALA A 313 22.76 3.34 10.97
C ALA A 313 21.44 3.58 11.72
N ARG A 314 21.26 2.98 12.89
CA ARG A 314 20.11 3.23 13.77
C ARG A 314 19.98 4.71 14.13
N LEU A 315 21.04 5.34 14.63
CA LEU A 315 21.00 6.76 14.98
C LEU A 315 20.65 7.65 13.78
N ALA A 316 21.20 7.35 12.61
CA ALA A 316 20.85 8.05 11.37
C ALA A 316 19.37 7.90 11.02
N MET A 317 18.84 6.67 11.06
CA MET A 317 17.42 6.40 10.82
C MET A 317 16.51 7.08 11.85
N GLU A 318 16.85 7.01 13.14
CA GLU A 318 16.10 7.67 14.21
C GLU A 318 16.03 9.18 14.01
N ASN A 319 17.12 9.82 13.59
CA ASN A 319 17.15 11.24 13.26
C ASN A 319 16.29 11.55 12.03
N THR A 320 16.38 10.76 10.96
CA THR A 320 15.52 10.91 9.78
C THR A 320 14.04 10.73 10.15
N LEU A 321 13.68 9.77 11.01
CA LEU A 321 12.30 9.64 11.50
C LEU A 321 11.84 10.88 12.24
N LEU A 322 12.69 11.46 13.10
CA LEU A 322 12.34 12.65 13.86
C LEU A 322 12.16 13.87 12.94
N GLU A 323 12.99 14.01 11.90
CA GLU A 323 12.85 15.08 10.90
C GLU A 323 11.60 14.90 10.05
N VAL A 324 11.37 13.70 9.53
CA VAL A 324 10.19 13.37 8.71
C VAL A 324 8.91 13.48 9.54
N CYS A 325 8.85 12.89 10.73
CA CYS A 325 7.72 13.04 11.64
C CYS A 325 7.54 14.48 12.10
N GLY A 326 8.63 15.25 12.19
CA GLY A 326 8.60 16.67 12.51
C GLY A 326 7.92 17.52 11.43
N SER A 327 7.93 17.04 10.19
CA SER A 327 7.25 17.67 9.05
C SER A 327 5.81 17.19 8.85
N ILE A 328 5.41 16.08 9.49
CA ILE A 328 4.10 15.43 9.34
C ILE A 328 3.17 15.86 10.49
N ARG A 329 1.90 16.18 10.18
CA ARG A 329 0.90 16.51 11.22
C ARG A 329 0.64 15.28 12.08
N GLY A 330 0.68 15.42 13.41
CA GLY A 330 0.83 14.33 14.39
C GLY A 330 -0.19 13.18 14.44
N GLY A 331 -1.19 13.14 13.57
CA GLY A 331 -2.15 12.02 13.47
C GLY A 331 -1.61 10.78 12.75
N ASP A 332 -0.70 10.95 11.78
CA ASP A 332 -0.23 9.83 10.93
C ASP A 332 0.84 8.98 11.64
N CYS A 333 1.70 9.61 12.46
CA CYS A 333 2.78 8.94 13.19
C CYS A 333 2.27 7.96 14.26
N CYS A 334 1.20 8.32 15.01
CA CYS A 334 0.61 7.44 16.02
C CYS A 334 -0.07 6.21 15.40
N THR A 335 -0.65 6.37 14.21
CA THR A 335 -1.28 5.29 13.45
C THR A 335 -0.23 4.29 12.96
N LEU A 336 0.92 4.76 12.50
CA LEU A 336 2.05 3.93 12.10
C LEU A 336 2.61 3.11 13.27
N ALA A 337 2.91 3.73 14.42
CA ALA A 337 3.45 3.02 15.59
C ALA A 337 2.50 1.91 16.09
N THR A 338 1.19 2.17 16.08
CA THR A 338 0.17 1.20 16.51
C THR A 338 0.01 0.07 15.48
N ARG A 339 0.02 0.39 14.18
CA ARG A 339 -0.24 -0.55 13.08
C ARG A 339 0.88 -1.58 12.91
N TYR A 340 2.13 -1.22 13.19
CA TYR A 340 3.28 -2.12 13.07
C TYR A 340 3.64 -2.82 14.38
N GLY A 341 2.77 -2.74 15.39
CA GLY A 341 2.96 -3.49 16.64
C GLY A 341 4.22 -3.07 17.39
N VAL A 342 4.54 -1.77 17.33
CA VAL A 342 5.73 -1.18 17.95
C VAL A 342 5.51 -1.10 19.47
N LYS A 343 5.57 -2.26 20.13
CA LYS A 343 5.47 -2.38 21.59
C LYS A 343 6.79 -2.09 22.31
N ARG A 344 7.89 -1.90 21.56
CA ARG A 344 9.27 -1.91 22.05
C ARG A 344 10.22 -0.90 21.38
N LEU A 345 9.72 0.19 20.79
CA LEU A 345 10.63 1.34 20.70
C LEU A 345 10.92 1.76 22.15
N ASP A 346 12.19 1.87 22.50
CA ASP A 346 12.64 2.36 23.81
C ASP A 346 11.73 3.52 24.25
N GLY A 347 11.28 3.51 25.51
CA GLY A 347 10.45 4.57 26.07
C GLY A 347 11.08 5.96 25.87
N GLN A 348 12.41 6.03 25.72
CA GLN A 348 13.12 7.24 25.31
C GLN A 348 12.88 7.65 23.85
N PHE A 349 12.83 6.72 22.89
CA PHE A 349 12.55 7.04 21.48
C PHE A 349 11.08 7.39 21.27
N ILE A 350 10.14 6.62 21.83
CA ILE A 350 8.72 7.00 21.86
C ILE A 350 8.57 8.36 22.56
N GLY A 351 9.27 8.56 23.67
CA GLY A 351 9.32 9.85 24.37
C GLY A 351 9.84 10.98 23.49
N LYS A 352 10.92 10.78 22.71
CA LYS A 352 11.48 11.78 21.79
C LYS A 352 10.55 12.08 20.62
N VAL A 353 9.94 11.05 20.00
CA VAL A 353 8.95 11.21 18.93
C VAL A 353 7.71 11.93 19.45
N LEU A 354 7.16 11.50 20.58
CA LEU A 354 6.00 12.16 21.21
C LEU A 354 6.33 13.59 21.70
N THR A 355 7.55 13.86 22.18
CA THR A 355 7.97 15.20 22.59
C THR A 355 8.16 16.14 21.40
N GLN A 356 8.72 15.65 20.29
CA GLN A 356 8.80 16.41 19.04
C GLN A 356 7.40 16.66 18.46
N LEU A 357 6.54 15.64 18.45
CA LEU A 357 5.13 15.79 18.06
C LEU A 357 4.39 16.78 18.97
N ALA A 358 4.63 16.78 20.29
CA ALA A 358 4.04 17.73 21.23
C ALA A 358 4.50 19.18 20.98
N ARG A 359 5.78 19.40 20.67
CA ARG A 359 6.32 20.72 20.29
C ARG A 359 5.76 21.25 18.97
N LEU A 360 5.34 20.37 18.07
CA LEU A 360 4.66 20.74 16.81
C LEU A 360 3.18 21.03 16.99
N ILE A 361 2.58 20.55 18.08
CA ILE A 361 1.19 20.83 18.48
C ILE A 361 1.10 22.12 19.30
N GLU A 362 2.15 22.50 20.03
CA GLU A 362 2.19 23.72 20.85
C GLU A 362 1.82 25.04 20.13
N PRO A 363 2.11 25.27 18.83
CA PRO A 363 1.66 26.48 18.14
C PRO A 363 0.14 26.54 17.91
N TYR A 364 -0.58 25.43 18.09
CA TYR A 364 -2.03 25.33 17.84
C TYR A 364 -2.88 25.29 19.12
N SER A 365 -2.26 25.47 20.29
CA SER A 365 -2.97 25.49 21.59
C SER A 365 -3.16 26.90 22.20
N GLY A 366 -2.85 27.96 21.43
CA GLY A 366 -3.20 29.34 21.76
C GLY A 366 -4.41 29.82 20.95
N GLY A 367 -5.63 29.55 21.45
CA GLY A 367 -6.88 30.07 20.87
C GLY A 367 -8.09 29.20 21.16
#